data_AF-A0A955WUF8-F1
#
_entry.id   AF-A0A955WUF8-F1
#
_cell.length_a   1.000
_cell.length_b   1.000
_cell.length_c   1.000
_cell.angle_alpha   90.00
_cell.angle_beta   90.00
_cell.angle_gamma   90.00
#
_symmetry.space_group_name_H-M   'P 1'
#
loop_
_entity.id
_entity.type
_entity.pdbx_description
1 polymer ?
#
loop_
_entity_poly.entity_id
_entity_poly.type
_entity_poly.pdbx_seq_one_letter_code
_entity_poly.pdbx_strand_id
1 'polypeptide(L)'
;MLRSLCLTNFKGFQDEAFALGSFTLLIGTNAAGKSNLRDALMCLHAVGRGYAIPEALGERYEAGVRVWPGIRGGARGAARHGSSQFSLMTRTDFDGARALTHDLTLGVAAHGPASVTAETLWWIDDHVPLLETQPKSKAHELRCLVRADDRGNRIQLDFPASNSALTTLASPYGVARWGLAGRNLDEVNAVADDA
;
A
#
# COMPACT_ATOMS: atom_id res chain seq x y z
N MET A 1 4.97 -1.35 -14.97
CA MET A 1 3.85 -0.43 -15.32
C MET A 1 2.57 -0.91 -14.62
N LEU A 2 1.77 -0.01 -14.03
CA LEU A 2 0.47 -0.36 -13.43
C LEU A 2 -0.53 -0.84 -14.51
N ARG A 3 -1.11 -2.02 -14.33
CA ARG A 3 -2.00 -2.70 -15.29
C ARG A 3 -3.43 -2.82 -14.82
N SER A 4 -3.64 -2.95 -13.52
CA SER A 4 -4.99 -2.93 -12.97
C SER A 4 -5.02 -2.39 -11.56
N LEU A 5 -6.20 -1.91 -11.18
CA LEU A 5 -6.54 -1.48 -9.84
C LEU A 5 -7.89 -2.09 -9.46
N CYS A 6 -7.92 -2.91 -8.42
CA CYS A 6 -9.15 -3.42 -7.83
C CYS A 6 -9.43 -2.66 -6.52
N LEU A 7 -10.68 -2.23 -6.35
CA LEU A 7 -11.14 -1.42 -5.24
C LEU A 7 -12.24 -2.15 -4.49
N THR A 8 -11.97 -2.52 -3.24
CA THR A 8 -12.96 -3.17 -2.37
C THR A 8 -13.39 -2.22 -1.28
N ASN A 9 -14.70 -1.99 -1.14
CA ASN A 9 -15.29 -1.09 -0.15
C ASN A 9 -14.69 0.32 -0.13
N PHE A 10 -14.22 0.83 -1.27
CA PHE A 10 -13.66 2.18 -1.38
C PHE A 10 -14.68 3.16 -1.95
N LYS A 11 -15.12 4.11 -1.12
CA LYS A 11 -16.12 5.12 -1.47
C LYS A 11 -17.39 4.49 -2.06
N GLY A 12 -17.65 4.74 -3.35
CA GLY A 12 -18.81 4.19 -4.05
C GLY A 12 -18.62 2.76 -4.54
N PHE A 13 -17.39 2.24 -4.57
CA PHE A 13 -17.06 0.93 -5.12
C PHE A 13 -17.16 -0.15 -4.06
N GLN A 14 -17.92 -1.21 -4.35
CA GLN A 14 -18.05 -2.36 -3.46
C GLN A 14 -16.94 -3.38 -3.72
N ASP A 15 -16.77 -3.75 -4.99
CA ASP A 15 -15.71 -4.62 -5.50
C ASP A 15 -15.64 -4.35 -7.01
N GLU A 16 -14.69 -3.51 -7.42
CA GLU A 16 -14.59 -3.08 -8.82
C GLU A 16 -13.15 -3.12 -9.31
N ALA A 17 -12.95 -3.74 -10.48
CA ALA A 17 -11.65 -3.88 -11.12
C ALA A 17 -11.54 -2.98 -12.35
N PHE A 18 -10.49 -2.16 -12.39
CA PHE A 18 -10.19 -1.26 -13.49
C PHE A 18 -8.95 -1.75 -14.23
N ALA A 19 -9.09 -2.05 -15.51
CA ALA A 19 -7.95 -2.26 -16.40
C ALA A 19 -7.32 -0.90 -16.75
N LEU A 20 -5.99 -0.83 -16.69
CA LEU A 20 -5.20 0.37 -16.92
C LEU A 20 -4.20 0.12 -18.05
N GLY A 21 -4.34 0.91 -19.12
CA GLY A 21 -3.42 0.94 -20.25
C GLY A 21 -2.34 2.02 -20.10
N SER A 22 -1.43 2.09 -21.07
CA SER A 22 -0.41 3.14 -21.14
C SER A 22 -1.04 4.52 -21.27
N PHE A 23 -2.25 4.55 -21.83
CA PHE A 23 -3.19 5.65 -21.79
C PHE A 23 -4.56 5.11 -21.35
N THR A 24 -5.18 5.78 -20.40
CA THR A 24 -6.51 5.42 -19.89
C THR A 24 -7.40 6.66 -19.86
N LEU A 25 -8.53 6.63 -20.58
CA LEU A 25 -9.51 7.70 -20.60
C LEU A 25 -10.73 7.33 -19.74
N LEU A 26 -10.99 8.13 -18.71
CA LEU A 26 -12.16 7.97 -17.83
C LEU A 26 -13.31 8.91 -18.27
N ILE A 27 -14.39 8.34 -18.79
CA ILE A 27 -15.60 9.06 -19.19
C ILE A 27 -16.85 8.45 -18.53
N GLY A 28 -17.91 9.25 -18.40
CA GLY A 28 -19.17 8.82 -17.79
C GLY A 28 -19.92 9.99 -17.16
N THR A 29 -21.16 9.76 -16.74
CA THR A 29 -22.03 10.77 -16.13
C THR A 29 -21.49 11.27 -14.78
N ASN A 30 -22.01 12.40 -14.30
CA ASN A 30 -21.72 12.88 -12.94
C ASN A 30 -22.11 11.81 -11.91
N ALA A 31 -21.35 11.74 -10.83
CA ALA A 31 -21.49 10.74 -9.76
C ALA A 31 -21.24 9.27 -10.16
N ALA A 32 -20.84 8.96 -11.40
CA ALA A 32 -20.49 7.60 -11.84
C ALA A 32 -19.16 7.03 -11.25
N GLY A 33 -18.59 7.64 -10.20
CA GLY A 33 -17.38 7.15 -9.54
C GLY A 33 -16.03 7.57 -10.14
N LYS A 34 -15.99 8.31 -11.26
CA LYS A 34 -14.72 8.77 -11.88
C LYS A 34 -13.77 9.46 -10.90
N SER A 35 -14.28 10.40 -10.13
CA SER A 35 -13.47 11.12 -9.13
C SER A 35 -13.08 10.23 -7.94
N ASN A 36 -13.83 9.15 -7.66
CA ASN A 36 -13.44 8.16 -6.65
C ASN A 36 -12.25 7.35 -7.17
N LEU A 37 -12.23 6.93 -8.44
CA LEU A 37 -11.05 6.24 -8.99
C LEU A 37 -9.80 7.12 -8.92
N ARG A 38 -9.95 8.42 -9.24
CA ARG A 38 -8.86 9.40 -9.03
C ARG A 38 -8.41 9.44 -7.57
N ASP A 39 -9.32 9.47 -6.60
CA ASP A 39 -8.97 9.48 -5.18
C ASP A 39 -8.19 8.22 -4.76
N ALA A 40 -8.54 7.04 -5.30
CA ALA A 40 -7.79 5.81 -5.07
C ALA A 40 -6.36 5.90 -5.60
N LEU A 41 -6.19 6.40 -6.84
CA LEU A 41 -4.87 6.62 -7.45
C LEU A 41 -4.06 7.67 -6.67
N MET A 42 -4.70 8.73 -6.16
CA MET A 42 -4.05 9.71 -5.29
C MET A 42 -3.58 9.07 -3.98
N CYS A 43 -4.40 8.24 -3.34
CA CYS A 43 -4.01 7.51 -2.14
C CYS A 43 -2.79 6.62 -2.40
N LEU A 44 -2.82 5.80 -3.46
CA LEU A 44 -1.69 4.94 -3.86
C LEU A 44 -0.43 5.76 -4.14
N HIS A 45 -0.55 6.91 -4.81
CA HIS A 45 0.58 7.79 -5.08
C HIS A 45 1.20 8.35 -3.79
N ALA A 46 0.39 8.80 -2.83
CA ALA A 46 0.89 9.25 -1.54
C ALA A 46 1.56 8.12 -0.74
N VAL A 47 0.95 6.93 -0.72
CA VAL A 47 1.55 5.74 -0.09
C VAL A 47 2.89 5.42 -0.73
N GLY A 48 2.98 5.41 -2.06
CA GLY A 48 4.24 5.17 -2.79
C GLY A 48 5.31 6.25 -2.58
N ARG A 49 4.93 7.46 -2.14
CA ARG A 49 5.86 8.51 -1.68
C ARG A 49 6.31 8.32 -0.22
N GLY A 50 5.84 7.28 0.45
CA GLY A 50 6.14 6.99 1.85
C GLY A 50 5.35 7.84 2.84
N TYR A 51 4.25 8.47 2.43
CA TYR A 51 3.39 9.24 3.34
C TYR A 51 2.70 8.29 4.32
N ALA A 52 2.49 8.74 5.55
CA ALA A 52 1.70 7.96 6.49
C ALA A 52 0.24 7.88 6.01
N ILE A 53 -0.47 6.78 6.28
CA ILE A 53 -1.86 6.56 5.85
C ILE A 53 -2.79 7.72 6.23
N PRO A 54 -2.71 8.31 7.45
CA PRO A 54 -3.51 9.50 7.78
C PRO A 54 -3.20 10.70 6.89
N GLU A 55 -1.94 10.88 6.48
CA GLU A 55 -1.51 11.95 5.55
C GLU A 55 -1.87 11.62 4.10
N ALA A 56 -1.84 10.35 3.70
CA ALA A 56 -2.19 9.94 2.34
C ALA A 56 -3.67 10.20 2.06
N LEU A 57 -4.53 9.92 3.05
CA LEU A 57 -5.96 10.16 2.97
C LEU A 57 -6.32 11.62 3.33
N GLY A 58 -5.61 12.21 4.28
CA GLY A 58 -5.80 13.59 4.75
C GLY A 58 -4.82 14.59 4.12
N GLU A 59 -4.67 15.76 4.74
CA GLU A 59 -3.71 16.76 4.27
C GLU A 59 -2.32 16.52 4.86
N ARG A 60 -1.28 16.91 4.13
CA ARG A 60 0.11 16.95 4.63
C ARG A 60 0.68 18.36 4.46
N TYR A 61 1.38 18.81 5.49
CA TYR A 61 2.04 20.10 5.54
C TYR A 61 3.54 19.93 5.78
N GLU A 62 4.36 20.73 5.11
CA GLU A 62 5.80 20.83 5.34
C GLU A 62 6.15 22.31 5.53
N ALA A 63 6.82 22.62 6.64
CA ALA A 63 7.14 24.00 7.04
C ALA A 63 5.93 24.97 6.97
N GLY A 64 4.73 24.48 7.33
CA GLY A 64 3.49 25.26 7.30
C GLY A 64 2.82 25.38 5.92
N VAL A 65 3.43 24.84 4.86
CA VAL A 65 2.87 24.85 3.50
C VAL A 65 2.18 23.51 3.22
N ARG A 66 0.96 23.55 2.68
CA ARG A 66 0.24 22.32 2.28
C ARG A 66 0.89 21.72 1.03
N VAL A 67 1.56 20.58 1.19
CA VAL A 67 2.24 19.84 0.11
C VAL A 67 1.40 18.68 -0.44
N TRP A 68 0.37 18.27 0.29
CA TRP A 68 -0.58 17.26 -0.16
C TRP A 68 -2.00 17.61 0.29
N PRO A 69 -2.99 17.64 -0.62
CA PRO A 69 -4.37 17.98 -0.27
C PRO A 69 -5.17 16.80 0.29
N GLY A 70 -4.67 15.57 0.21
CA GLY A 70 -5.44 14.38 0.55
C GLY A 70 -6.45 13.98 -0.50
N ILE A 71 -7.29 13.02 -0.13
CA ILE A 71 -8.47 12.64 -0.92
C ILE A 71 -9.69 13.40 -0.44
N ARG A 72 -10.69 13.54 -1.31
CA ARG A 72 -11.96 14.19 -0.93
C ARG A 72 -12.64 13.44 0.22
N GLY A 73 -13.06 14.15 1.25
CA GLY A 73 -13.68 13.57 2.45
C GLY A 73 -12.70 12.95 3.45
N GLY A 74 -11.39 12.98 3.16
CA GLY A 74 -10.35 12.44 4.05
C GLY A 74 -10.53 10.96 4.36
N ALA A 75 -9.95 10.52 5.48
CA ALA A 75 -10.07 9.14 5.96
C ALA A 75 -11.53 8.71 6.20
N ARG A 76 -12.37 9.59 6.76
CA ARG A 76 -13.79 9.28 7.06
C ARG A 76 -14.62 9.04 5.81
N GLY A 77 -14.25 9.67 4.70
CA GLY A 77 -14.91 9.49 3.40
C GLY A 77 -14.23 8.47 2.50
N ALA A 78 -13.26 7.68 2.99
CA ALA A 78 -12.50 6.72 2.20
C ALA A 78 -13.21 5.37 2.09
N ALA A 79 -13.66 4.82 3.22
CA ALA A 79 -14.43 3.58 3.21
C ALA A 79 -15.86 3.81 2.70
N ARG A 80 -16.39 2.78 2.04
CA ARG A 80 -17.79 2.71 1.64
C ARG A 80 -18.69 2.76 2.87
N HIS A 81 -19.87 3.34 2.70
CA HIS A 81 -20.84 3.45 3.79
C HIS A 81 -21.13 2.07 4.41
N GLY A 82 -20.99 1.97 5.73
CA GLY A 82 -21.16 0.72 6.49
C GLY A 82 -19.90 -0.14 6.62
N SER A 83 -18.81 0.22 5.94
CA SER A 83 -17.52 -0.47 6.04
C SER A 83 -16.56 0.29 6.96
N SER A 84 -15.77 -0.44 7.74
CA SER A 84 -14.69 0.11 8.59
C SER A 84 -13.30 -0.06 7.96
N GLN A 85 -13.22 -0.73 6.81
CA GLN A 85 -11.99 -0.96 6.06
C GLN A 85 -12.27 -0.95 4.56
N PHE A 86 -11.23 -0.73 3.76
CA PHE A 86 -11.25 -0.85 2.31
C PHE A 86 -9.91 -1.38 1.80
N SER A 87 -9.87 -1.95 0.60
CA SER A 87 -8.62 -2.40 -0.02
C SER A 87 -8.37 -1.77 -1.38
N LEU A 88 -7.08 -1.59 -1.67
CA LEU A 88 -6.53 -1.12 -2.93
C LEU A 88 -5.57 -2.19 -3.41
N MET A 89 -5.99 -2.99 -4.39
CA MET A 89 -5.14 -4.02 -4.98
C MET A 89 -4.64 -3.55 -6.35
N THR A 90 -3.33 -3.58 -6.54
CA THR A 90 -2.69 -3.18 -7.80
C THR A 90 -1.98 -4.36 -8.43
N ARG A 91 -2.06 -4.43 -9.77
CA ARG A 91 -1.23 -5.34 -10.58
C ARG A 91 -0.26 -4.52 -11.40
N THR A 92 1.01 -4.88 -11.36
CA THR A 92 2.08 -4.14 -12.03
C THR A 92 3.01 -5.08 -12.79
N ASP A 93 3.33 -4.73 -14.03
CA ASP A 93 4.42 -5.39 -14.78
C ASP A 93 5.76 -4.93 -14.19
N PHE A 94 6.64 -5.88 -13.90
CA PHE A 94 7.92 -5.60 -13.27
C PHE A 94 9.05 -5.49 -14.30
N ASP A 95 9.22 -6.49 -15.15
CA ASP A 95 10.34 -6.62 -16.10
C ASP A 95 9.87 -7.04 -17.52
N GLY A 96 8.56 -6.99 -17.78
CA GLY A 96 7.95 -7.43 -19.03
C GLY A 96 7.75 -8.94 -19.16
N ALA A 97 8.32 -9.74 -18.24
CA ALA A 97 8.10 -11.17 -18.15
C ALA A 97 7.21 -11.55 -16.95
N ARG A 98 7.37 -10.82 -15.84
CA ARG A 98 6.69 -11.07 -14.57
C ARG A 98 5.79 -9.91 -14.17
N ALA A 99 4.74 -10.26 -13.43
CA ALA A 99 3.83 -9.30 -12.84
C ALA A 99 3.68 -9.53 -11.33
N LEU A 100 3.62 -8.43 -10.60
CA LEU A 100 3.39 -8.37 -9.16
C LEU A 100 1.95 -7.97 -8.87
N THR A 101 1.41 -8.54 -7.80
CA THR A 101 0.19 -8.05 -7.17
C THR A 101 0.53 -7.51 -5.78
N HIS A 102 0.10 -6.28 -5.52
CA HIS A 102 0.19 -5.64 -4.21
C HIS A 102 -1.22 -5.35 -3.72
N ASP A 103 -1.60 -5.95 -2.61
CA ASP A 103 -2.88 -5.70 -1.96
C ASP A 103 -2.66 -4.95 -0.65
N LEU A 104 -3.26 -3.77 -0.52
CA LEU A 104 -3.18 -2.91 0.64
C LEU A 104 -4.58 -2.69 1.21
N THR A 105 -4.81 -3.21 2.42
CA THR A 105 -6.05 -3.00 3.17
C THR A 105 -5.84 -1.98 4.28
N LEU A 106 -6.71 -0.97 4.28
CA LEU A 106 -6.67 0.14 5.21
C LEU A 106 -7.91 0.15 6.09
N GLY A 107 -7.69 0.25 7.40
CA GLY A 107 -8.72 0.48 8.39
C GLY A 107 -8.96 1.97 8.63
N VAL A 108 -10.23 2.33 8.76
CA VAL A 108 -10.69 3.67 9.14
C VAL A 108 -11.50 3.56 10.42
N ALA A 109 -10.82 3.69 11.56
CA ALA A 109 -11.48 3.62 12.86
C ALA A 109 -12.45 4.79 13.05
N ALA A 110 -13.57 4.54 13.75
CA ALA A 110 -14.49 5.60 14.15
C ALA A 110 -13.80 6.65 15.03
N HIS A 111 -12.87 6.18 15.87
CA HIS A 111 -12.05 6.99 16.77
C HIS A 111 -10.59 6.54 16.65
N GLY A 112 -9.87 7.07 15.68
CA GLY A 112 -8.44 6.79 15.49
C GLY A 112 -7.93 7.22 14.12
N PRO A 113 -6.60 7.33 13.95
CA PRO A 113 -6.00 7.55 12.64
C PRO A 113 -6.27 6.33 11.74
N ALA A 114 -6.38 6.57 10.43
CA ALA A 114 -6.39 5.48 9.47
C ALA A 114 -5.05 4.73 9.48
N SER A 115 -5.10 3.42 9.30
CA SER A 115 -3.91 2.56 9.40
C SER A 115 -4.00 1.40 8.43
N VAL A 116 -2.85 0.82 8.10
CA VAL A 116 -2.76 -0.48 7.45
C VAL A 116 -3.31 -1.55 8.40
N THR A 117 -4.17 -2.41 7.89
CA THR A 117 -4.69 -3.59 8.61
C THR A 117 -4.21 -4.90 8.00
N ALA A 118 -3.99 -4.88 6.69
CA ALA A 118 -3.30 -5.94 5.96
C ALA A 118 -2.58 -5.35 4.74
N GLU A 119 -1.51 -6.02 4.35
CA GLU A 119 -0.68 -5.70 3.21
C GLU A 119 0.02 -6.98 2.75
N THR A 120 -0.03 -7.24 1.45
CA THR A 120 0.59 -8.43 0.85
C THR A 120 1.16 -8.07 -0.52
N LEU A 121 2.32 -8.61 -0.85
CA LEU A 121 2.97 -8.52 -2.17
C LEU A 121 3.34 -9.92 -2.64
N TRP A 122 2.97 -10.28 -3.86
CA TRP A 122 3.31 -11.59 -4.44
C TRP A 122 3.47 -11.51 -5.96
N TRP A 123 4.26 -12.43 -6.51
CA TRP A 123 4.25 -12.69 -7.94
C TRP A 123 2.99 -13.45 -8.30
N ILE A 124 2.41 -13.16 -9.46
CA ILE A 124 1.15 -13.80 -9.88
C ILE A 124 1.31 -15.31 -10.06
N ASP A 125 2.49 -15.75 -10.46
CA ASP A 125 2.81 -17.15 -10.71
C ASP A 125 3.33 -17.87 -9.45
N ASP A 126 3.54 -17.15 -8.34
CA ASP A 126 4.01 -17.72 -7.08
C ASP A 126 2.86 -17.89 -6.09
N HIS A 127 2.85 -18.99 -5.35
CA HIS A 127 1.92 -19.19 -4.23
C HIS A 127 2.43 -18.59 -2.91
N VAL A 128 3.71 -18.20 -2.82
CA VAL A 128 4.34 -17.70 -1.60
C VAL A 128 4.57 -16.20 -1.69
N PRO A 129 3.89 -15.39 -0.87
CA PRO A 129 4.11 -13.94 -0.82
C PRO A 129 5.57 -13.55 -0.57
N LEU A 130 6.00 -12.48 -1.26
CA LEU A 130 7.24 -11.76 -0.99
C LEU A 130 7.15 -10.98 0.32
N LEU A 131 5.97 -10.41 0.58
CA LEU A 131 5.67 -9.63 1.77
C LEU A 131 4.26 -9.97 2.22
N GLU A 132 4.08 -10.19 3.50
CA GLU A 132 2.76 -10.42 4.10
C GLU A 132 2.74 -9.89 5.53
N THR A 133 1.74 -9.06 5.84
CA THR A 133 1.53 -8.57 7.20
C THR A 133 0.59 -9.46 7.98
N GLN A 134 0.81 -9.52 9.29
CA GLN A 134 0.01 -10.22 10.26
C GLN A 134 -0.40 -9.26 11.37
N PRO A 135 -1.64 -9.36 11.86
CA PRO A 135 -2.09 -8.56 12.97
C PRO A 135 -1.25 -8.85 14.21
N LYS A 136 -0.90 -7.79 14.93
CA LYS A 136 -0.15 -7.87 16.20
C LYS A 136 -1.08 -7.53 17.36
N SER A 137 -0.75 -7.99 18.56
CA SER A 137 -1.52 -7.66 19.78
C SER A 137 -1.46 -6.19 20.16
N LYS A 138 -0.42 -5.47 19.71
CA LYS A 138 -0.30 -4.01 19.89
C LYS A 138 -1.05 -3.28 18.77
N ALA A 139 -1.95 -2.38 19.15
CA ALA A 139 -2.88 -1.68 18.25
C ALA A 139 -2.25 -0.82 17.13
N HIS A 140 -0.94 -0.55 17.17
CA HIS A 140 -0.27 0.38 16.24
C HIS A 140 0.93 -0.21 15.51
N GLU A 141 1.19 -1.51 15.67
CA GLU A 141 2.28 -2.21 14.99
C GLU A 141 1.70 -3.37 14.17
N LEU A 142 2.25 -3.57 12.99
CA LEU A 142 2.04 -4.77 12.19
C LEU A 142 3.32 -5.60 12.21
N ARG A 143 3.14 -6.92 12.32
CA ARG A 143 4.21 -7.86 12.02
C ARG A 143 4.22 -8.09 10.52
N CYS A 144 5.38 -8.09 9.91
CA CYS A 144 5.56 -8.32 8.49
C CYS A 144 6.55 -9.45 8.28
N LEU A 145 6.14 -10.43 7.49
CA LEU A 145 6.97 -11.51 7.02
C LEU A 145 7.47 -11.16 5.62
N VAL A 146 8.78 -11.13 5.45
CA VAL A 146 9.42 -10.85 4.16
C VAL A 146 10.16 -12.10 3.71
N ARG A 147 9.97 -12.51 2.47
CA ARG A 147 10.69 -13.63 1.85
C ARG A 147 12.15 -13.23 1.67
N ALA A 148 13.04 -14.01 2.28
CA ALA A 148 14.49 -13.76 2.28
C ALA A 148 15.19 -14.43 1.08
N ASP A 149 14.67 -15.55 0.60
CA ASP A 149 15.23 -16.30 -0.51
C ASP A 149 14.17 -17.10 -1.28
N ASP A 150 14.59 -17.71 -2.39
CA ASP A 150 13.74 -18.57 -3.23
C ASP A 150 13.44 -19.94 -2.61
N ARG A 151 14.09 -20.28 -1.49
CA ARG A 151 13.78 -21.50 -0.71
C ARG A 151 12.57 -21.30 0.20
N GLY A 152 12.03 -20.07 0.26
CA GLY A 152 10.86 -19.72 1.06
C GLY A 152 11.19 -19.36 2.50
N ASN A 153 12.46 -19.14 2.84
CA ASN A 153 12.82 -18.63 4.16
C ASN A 153 12.24 -17.22 4.35
N ARG A 154 11.78 -16.92 5.57
CA ARG A 154 11.14 -15.65 5.90
C ARG A 154 11.84 -14.96 7.06
N ILE A 155 12.08 -13.66 6.91
CA ILE A 155 12.47 -12.77 8.00
C ILE A 155 11.23 -12.08 8.56
N GLN A 156 11.26 -11.81 9.86
CA GLN A 156 10.17 -11.12 10.55
C GLN A 156 10.62 -9.73 10.97
N LEU A 157 9.87 -8.73 10.54
CA LEU A 157 10.09 -7.32 10.85
C LEU A 157 8.80 -6.72 11.42
N ASP A 158 8.91 -5.70 12.25
CA ASP A 158 7.76 -5.00 12.81
C ASP A 158 7.72 -3.58 12.26
N PHE A 159 6.54 -3.15 11.79
CA PHE A 159 6.34 -1.83 11.18
C PHE A 159 5.21 -1.07 11.87
N PRO A 160 5.25 0.26 11.91
CA PRO A 160 4.11 1.04 12.35
C PRO A 160 2.94 0.86 11.38
N ALA A 161 1.74 0.59 11.91
CA ALA A 161 0.53 0.45 11.11
C ALA A 161 0.15 1.77 10.40
N SER A 162 0.78 2.89 10.73
CA SER A 162 0.59 4.17 10.03
C SER A 162 1.23 4.20 8.64
N ASN A 163 2.01 3.20 8.23
CA ASN A 163 2.74 3.21 6.96
C ASN A 163 2.64 1.84 6.27
N SER A 164 2.71 1.85 4.94
CA SER A 164 2.95 0.64 4.15
C SER A 164 4.32 0.04 4.51
N ALA A 165 4.33 -1.25 4.84
CA ALA A 165 5.53 -2.03 5.05
C ALA A 165 6.35 -2.10 3.76
N LEU A 166 5.70 -2.27 2.60
CA LEU A 166 6.37 -2.30 1.30
C LEU A 166 7.14 -1.00 1.04
N THR A 167 6.48 0.15 1.18
CA THR A 167 7.14 1.44 0.90
C THR A 167 8.17 1.78 1.97
N THR A 168 7.96 1.32 3.21
CA THR A 168 8.97 1.46 4.27
C THR A 168 10.23 0.67 3.94
N LEU A 169 10.09 -0.57 3.50
CA LEU A 169 11.22 -1.42 3.09
C LEU A 169 11.95 -0.88 1.87
N ALA A 170 11.21 -0.36 0.89
CA ALA A 170 11.79 0.22 -0.32
C ALA A 170 12.46 1.60 -0.10
N SER A 171 12.26 2.22 1.08
CA SER A 171 12.84 3.53 1.37
C SER A 171 14.34 3.41 1.66
N PRO A 172 15.21 4.24 1.05
CA PRO A 172 16.66 4.23 1.31
C PRO A 172 17.01 4.54 2.78
N TYR A 173 16.07 5.13 3.53
CA TYR A 173 16.21 5.37 4.97
C TYR A 173 15.34 4.46 5.82
N GLY A 174 14.48 3.62 5.25
CA GLY A 174 13.48 2.85 6.00
C GLY A 174 14.12 1.87 6.98
N VAL A 175 15.19 1.20 6.56
CA VAL A 175 15.99 0.29 7.39
C VAL A 175 16.65 1.04 8.56
N ALA A 176 17.29 2.18 8.28
CA ALA A 176 17.98 2.96 9.30
C ALA A 176 17.02 3.70 10.26
N ARG A 177 15.92 4.24 9.74
CA ARG A 177 14.94 5.08 10.45
C ARG A 177 14.16 4.32 11.51
N TRP A 178 13.95 3.02 11.34
CA TRP A 178 13.18 2.19 12.26
C TRP A 178 14.05 1.28 13.14
N GLY A 179 15.36 1.57 13.25
CA GLY A 179 16.26 0.81 14.11
C GLY A 179 16.47 -0.64 13.65
N LEU A 180 16.29 -0.92 12.35
CA LEU A 180 16.61 -2.21 11.74
C LEU A 180 18.10 -2.35 11.42
N ALA A 181 18.87 -1.24 11.50
CA ALA A 181 20.33 -1.26 11.51
C ALA A 181 20.84 -2.04 12.74
N GLY A 182 21.14 -3.32 12.53
CA GLY A 182 21.57 -4.25 13.58
C GLY A 182 20.92 -5.63 13.55
N ARG A 183 19.89 -5.85 12.72
CA ARG A 183 19.43 -7.20 12.33
C ARG A 183 19.71 -7.35 10.84
N ASN A 184 20.70 -8.19 10.54
CA ASN A 184 21.38 -8.32 9.25
C ASN A 184 20.45 -8.12 8.04
N LEU A 185 20.48 -6.92 7.45
CA LEU A 185 19.91 -6.61 6.13
C LEU A 185 21.01 -6.58 5.06
N ASP A 186 22.28 -6.62 5.48
CA ASP A 186 23.44 -6.71 4.57
C ASP A 186 23.53 -8.08 3.87
N GLU A 187 22.88 -9.12 4.40
CA GLU A 187 22.76 -10.43 3.74
C GLU A 187 21.67 -10.46 2.65
N VAL A 188 20.71 -9.52 2.67
CA VAL A 188 19.60 -9.49 1.68
C VAL A 188 20.01 -8.79 0.39
N ASN A 189 21.02 -7.91 0.43
CA ASN A 189 21.55 -7.23 -0.76
C ASN A 189 22.61 -8.04 -1.52
N ALA A 190 23.10 -9.16 -0.98
CA ALA A 190 24.18 -9.95 -1.58
C ALA A 190 23.72 -11.00 -2.62
N VAL A 191 22.43 -11.06 -2.96
CA VAL A 191 21.87 -12.05 -3.92
C VAL A 191 21.39 -11.40 -5.23
N ALA A 192 21.62 -10.10 -5.42
CA ALA A 192 21.24 -9.39 -6.66
C ALA A 192 22.40 -9.14 -7.65
N ASP A 193 23.63 -9.54 -7.33
CA ASP A 193 24.82 -9.30 -8.17
C ASP A 193 25.56 -10.58 -8.60
N ASP A 194 24.95 -11.76 -8.45
CA ASP A 194 25.47 -13.02 -9.02
C ASP A 194 24.34 -13.82 -9.70
N ALA A 195 23.82 -13.29 -10.82
CA ALA A 195 23.11 -14.02 -11.88
C ALA A 195 23.11 -13.23 -13.20
#